data_AF-A0A643IQB7-F1
#
_entry.id   AF-A0A643IQB7-F1
#
_cell.length_a   1.000
_cell.length_b   1.000
_cell.length_c   1.000
_cell.angle_alpha   90.00
_cell.angle_beta   90.00
_cell.angle_gamma   90.00
#
_symmetry.space_group_name_H-M   'P 1'
#
loop_
_entity.id
_entity.type
_entity.pdbx_description
1 polymer ?
#
loop_
_entity_poly.entity_id
_entity_poly.type
_entity_poly.pdbx_seq_one_letter_code
_entity_poly.pdbx_strand_id
1 'polypeptide(L)'
;MDDLLQRVRRCEALQQPEWGDPSRLRDVQAYLRGSPALIRAGDILALRATLARVARGEALVVQCGDCAEDMDDHHAENVARKAAVL
;
A
#
# COMPACT_ATOMS: atom_id res chain seq x y z
N MET A 1 -18.91 2.30 9.03
CA MET A 1 -17.81 2.17 8.04
C MET A 1 -18.11 3.00 6.80
N ASP A 2 -19.33 2.89 6.25
CA ASP A 2 -19.76 3.63 5.05
C ASP A 2 -19.68 5.15 5.19
N ASP A 3 -20.03 5.69 6.36
CA ASP A 3 -19.90 7.12 6.67
C ASP A 3 -18.45 7.63 6.59
N LEU A 4 -17.49 6.84 7.08
CA LEU A 4 -16.06 7.19 7.00
C LEU A 4 -15.56 7.19 5.56
N LEU A 5 -15.94 6.18 4.77
CA LEU A 5 -15.56 6.08 3.37
C LEU A 5 -16.16 7.23 2.55
N GLN A 6 -17.42 7.59 2.83
CA GLN A 6 -18.06 8.72 2.18
C GLN A 6 -17.37 10.05 2.53
N ARG A 7 -16.93 10.22 3.78
CA ARG A 7 -16.14 11.37 4.21
C ARG A 7 -14.80 11.46 3.48
N VAL A 8 -14.04 10.37 3.43
CA VAL A 8 -12.73 10.32 2.75
C VAL A 8 -12.85 10.67 1.27
N ARG A 9 -13.88 10.17 0.58
CA ARG A 9 -14.12 10.46 -0.85
C ARG A 9 -14.45 11.92 -1.16
N ARG A 10 -14.88 12.71 -0.16
CA ARG A 10 -15.20 14.13 -0.32
C ARG A 10 -14.01 15.05 -0.03
N CYS A 11 -12.96 14.52 0.59
CA CYS A 11 -11.73 15.29 0.80
C CYS A 11 -11.02 15.49 -0.54
N GLU A 12 -10.40 16.66 -0.70
CA GLU A 12 -9.52 16.90 -1.83
C GLU A 12 -8.32 15.96 -1.77
N ALA A 13 -8.08 15.23 -2.88
CA ALA A 13 -6.91 14.40 -3.05
C ALA A 13 -5.89 15.16 -3.91
N LEU A 14 -4.79 15.60 -3.30
CA LEU A 14 -3.71 16.28 -3.99
C LEU A 14 -2.88 15.29 -4.85
N GLN A 15 -2.09 15.82 -5.78
CA GLN A 15 -1.15 15.06 -6.62
C GLN A 15 -1.80 13.92 -7.44
N GLN A 16 -3.08 14.07 -7.79
CA GLN A 16 -3.74 13.11 -8.67
C GLN A 16 -3.40 13.44 -10.13
N PRO A 17 -3.06 12.44 -10.95
CA PRO A 17 -2.89 12.63 -12.38
C PRO A 17 -4.23 12.92 -13.07
N GLU A 18 -4.20 13.74 -14.12
CA GLU A 18 -5.34 13.97 -15.00
C GLU A 18 -5.46 12.81 -16.01
N TRP A 19 -6.37 11.87 -15.71
CA TRP A 19 -6.65 10.76 -16.63
C TRP A 19 -7.57 11.22 -17.76
N GLY A 20 -7.07 11.22 -19.00
CA GLY A 20 -7.82 11.69 -20.17
C GLY A 20 -9.04 10.84 -20.56
N ASP A 21 -9.14 9.60 -20.08
CA ASP A 21 -10.26 8.69 -20.36
C ASP A 21 -10.90 8.14 -19.08
N PRO A 22 -12.02 8.73 -18.63
CA PRO A 22 -12.75 8.26 -17.45
C PRO A 22 -13.31 6.85 -17.58
N SER A 23 -13.52 6.33 -18.80
CA SER A 23 -14.02 4.96 -18.99
C SER A 23 -12.96 3.93 -18.65
N ARG A 24 -11.74 4.08 -19.20
CA ARG A 24 -10.58 3.24 -18.87
C ARG A 24 -10.26 3.24 -17.38
N LEU A 25 -10.37 4.40 -16.72
CA LEU A 25 -10.18 4.49 -15.27
C LEU A 25 -11.16 3.57 -14.52
N ARG A 26 -12.45 3.59 -14.89
CA ARG A 26 -13.47 2.74 -14.26
C ARG A 26 -13.21 1.25 -14.51
N ASP A 27 -12.77 0.90 -15.72
CA ASP A 27 -12.47 -0.48 -16.10
C ASP A 27 -11.30 -1.04 -15.27
N VAL A 28 -10.19 -0.28 -15.17
CA VAL A 28 -9.03 -0.65 -14.34
C VAL A 28 -9.42 -0.77 -12.87
N GLN A 29 -10.22 0.17 -12.35
CA GLN A 29 -10.71 0.09 -10.97
C GLN A 29 -11.59 -1.14 -10.73
N ALA A 30 -12.42 -1.54 -11.70
CA ALA A 30 -13.24 -2.74 -11.60
C ALA A 30 -12.38 -4.01 -11.60
N TYR A 31 -11.38 -4.07 -12.47
CA TYR A 31 -10.41 -5.16 -12.52
C TYR A 31 -9.65 -5.33 -11.19
N LEU A 32 -9.08 -4.24 -10.66
CA LEU A 32 -8.33 -4.28 -9.40
C LEU A 32 -9.20 -4.66 -8.20
N ARG A 33 -10.47 -4.23 -8.17
CA ARG A 33 -11.42 -4.64 -7.11
C ARG A 33 -11.69 -6.15 -7.09
N GLY A 34 -11.61 -6.81 -8.24
CA GLY A 34 -11.80 -8.27 -8.36
C GLY A 34 -10.53 -9.08 -8.18
N SER A 35 -9.36 -8.42 -8.09
CA SER A 35 -8.07 -9.09 -7.98
C SER A 35 -7.83 -9.63 -6.56
N PRO A 36 -7.03 -10.69 -6.37
CA PRO A 36 -6.66 -11.19 -5.05
C PRO A 36 -6.00 -10.10 -4.19
N ALA A 37 -6.27 -10.13 -2.89
CA ALA A 37 -5.58 -9.26 -1.94
C ALA A 37 -4.09 -9.63 -1.83
N LEU A 38 -3.22 -8.63 -1.74
CA LEU A 38 -1.77 -8.84 -1.59
C LEU A 38 -1.37 -9.35 -0.20
N ILE A 39 -2.19 -9.07 0.81
CA ILE A 39 -1.92 -9.42 2.22
C ILE A 39 -3.16 -10.01 2.89
N ARG A 40 -2.97 -10.78 3.95
CA ARG A 40 -4.07 -11.40 4.70
C ARG A 40 -4.47 -10.50 5.88
N ALA A 41 -5.74 -10.52 6.25
CA ALA A 41 -6.23 -9.73 7.39
C ALA A 41 -5.50 -10.04 8.71
N GLY A 42 -5.10 -11.31 8.93
CA GLY A 42 -4.33 -11.71 10.10
C GLY A 42 -2.94 -11.04 10.18
N ASP A 43 -2.29 -10.81 9.03
CA ASP A 43 -0.97 -10.16 8.98
C ASP A 43 -1.08 -8.68 9.44
N ILE A 44 -2.19 -8.01 9.11
CA ILE A 44 -2.48 -6.63 9.55
C ILE A 44 -2.66 -6.57 11.07
N LEU A 45 -3.41 -7.52 11.63
CA LEU A 45 -3.63 -7.59 13.08
C LEU A 45 -2.32 -7.83 13.83
N ALA A 46 -1.48 -8.73 13.30
CA ALA A 46 -0.15 -8.99 13.85
C ALA A 46 0.76 -7.74 13.77
N LEU A 47 0.81 -7.07 12.62
CA LEU A 47 1.60 -5.84 12.45
C LEU A 47 1.13 -4.74 13.42
N ARG A 48 -0.19 -4.54 13.57
CA ARG A 48 -0.76 -3.56 14.51
C ARG A 48 -0.35 -3.86 15.96
N ALA A 49 -0.35 -5.12 16.38
CA ALA A 49 0.10 -5.50 17.72
C ALA A 49 1.60 -5.19 17.92
N THR A 50 2.44 -5.44 16.92
CA THR A 50 3.86 -5.11 16.94
C THR A 50 4.09 -3.59 17.00
N LEU A 51 3.39 -2.81 16.17
CA LEU A 51 3.49 -1.34 16.20
C LEU A 51 3.00 -0.74 17.52
N ALA A 52 2.03 -1.38 18.20
CA ALA A 52 1.61 -0.95 19.53
C ALA A 52 2.74 -1.08 20.57
N ARG A 53 3.63 -2.08 20.44
CA ARG A 53 4.83 -2.21 21.28
C ARG A 53 5.82 -1.07 21.00
N VAL A 54 6.02 -0.71 19.73
CA VAL A 54 6.85 0.43 19.32
C VAL A 54 6.33 1.73 19.95
N ALA A 55 5.02 1.97 19.87
CA ALA A 55 4.38 3.16 20.46
C ALA A 55 4.54 3.25 22.00
N ARG A 56 4.74 2.11 22.68
CA ARG A 56 5.03 2.04 24.12
C ARG A 56 6.53 2.13 24.46
N GLY A 57 7.39 2.26 23.46
CA GLY A 57 8.86 2.28 23.64
C GLY A 57 9.48 0.90 23.89
N GLU A 58 8.76 -0.18 23.61
CA GLU A 58 9.20 -1.56 23.85
C GLU A 58 9.90 -2.19 22.62
N ALA A 59 9.92 -1.49 21.49
CA ALA A 59 10.52 -1.93 20.23
C ALA A 59 10.81 -0.71 19.33
N LEU A 60 11.59 -0.94 18.28
CA LEU A 60 11.84 0.04 17.21
C LEU A 60 11.20 -0.44 15.91
N VAL A 61 10.86 0.50 15.02
CA VAL A 61 10.43 0.21 13.65
C VAL A 61 11.48 0.72 12.68
N VAL A 62 11.87 -0.13 11.73
CA VAL A 62 12.68 0.25 10.58
C VAL A 62 11.80 0.10 9.36
N GLN A 63 11.60 1.20 8.63
CA GLN A 63 10.86 1.22 7.36
C GLN A 63 11.80 1.80 6.29
N CYS A 64 12.06 0.99 5.27
CA CYS A 64 13.11 1.24 4.29
C CYS A 64 12.76 0.51 2.98
N GLY A 65 13.29 1.01 1.88
CA GLY A 65 13.01 0.52 0.53
C GLY A 65 13.40 1.56 -0.51
N ASP A 66 12.99 1.33 -1.75
CA ASP A 66 13.24 2.26 -2.84
C ASP A 66 12.44 3.57 -2.66
N CYS A 67 12.98 4.67 -3.20
CA CYS A 67 12.24 5.94 -3.24
C CYS A 67 11.06 5.89 -4.22
N ALA A 68 11.26 5.23 -5.36
CA ALA A 68 10.25 4.87 -6.33
C ALA A 68 10.67 3.53 -6.95
N GLU A 69 9.78 2.55 -6.95
CA GLU A 69 10.06 1.25 -7.56
C GLU A 69 9.96 1.37 -9.08
N ASP A 70 10.95 0.79 -9.79
CA ASP A 70 10.97 0.73 -11.25
C ASP A 70 10.29 -0.55 -11.74
N MET A 71 9.47 -0.42 -12.77
CA MET A 71 8.82 -1.54 -13.44
C MET A 71 9.84 -2.47 -14.10
N ASP A 72 11.05 -2.01 -14.42
CA ASP A 72 12.12 -2.89 -14.95
C ASP A 72 12.94 -3.57 -13.83
N ASP A 73 12.75 -3.18 -12.57
CA ASP A 73 13.54 -3.63 -11.41
C ASP A 73 12.73 -4.48 -10.40
N HIS A 74 11.64 -5.11 -10.85
CA HIS A 74 10.73 -5.89 -9.99
C HIS A 74 11.08 -7.40 -9.91
N HIS A 75 12.18 -7.83 -10.53
CA HIS A 75 12.56 -9.24 -10.57
C HIS A 75 12.93 -9.79 -9.19
N ALA A 76 12.66 -11.08 -8.96
CA ALA A 76 12.84 -11.72 -7.66
C ALA A 76 14.27 -11.58 -7.10
N GLU A 77 15.29 -11.61 -7.96
CA GLU A 77 16.69 -11.40 -7.56
C GLU A 77 16.91 -10.00 -6.99
N ASN A 78 16.36 -8.97 -7.65
CA ASN A 78 16.50 -7.58 -7.23
C ASN A 78 15.77 -7.34 -5.90
N VAL A 79 14.55 -7.87 -5.78
CA VAL A 79 13.78 -7.83 -4.52
C VAL A 79 14.53 -8.55 -3.40
N ALA A 80 15.10 -9.73 -3.65
CA ALA A 80 15.86 -10.48 -2.65
C ALA A 80 17.11 -9.73 -2.18
N ARG A 81 17.84 -9.09 -3.10
CA ARG A 81 19.00 -8.26 -2.77
C ARG A 81 18.63 -7.07 -1.89
N LYS A 82 17.52 -6.39 -2.19
CA LYS A 82 17.00 -5.27 -1.38
C LYS A 82 16.58 -5.74 0.01
N ALA A 83 15.89 -6.87 0.11
CA ALA A 83 15.48 -7.44 1.39
C ALA A 83 16.68 -7.88 2.26
N ALA A 84 17.79 -8.31 1.66
CA ALA A 84 18.97 -8.79 2.39
C ALA A 84 19.73 -7.71 3.17
N VAL A 85 19.47 -6.43 2.89
CA VAL A 85 20.12 -5.28 3.57
C VAL A 85 19.19 -4.58 4.57
N LEU A 86 18.01 -5.15 4.83
CA LEU A 86 17.06 -4.71 5.86
C LEU A 86 17.17 -5.59 7.11
#